data_AF-A0A1M5RA45-F1
#
_entry.id   AF-A0A1M5RA45-F1
#
_cell.length_a   1.000
_cell.length_b   1.000
_cell.length_c   1.000
_cell.angle_alpha   90.00
_cell.angle_beta   90.00
_cell.angle_gamma   90.00
#
_symmetry.space_group_name_H-M   'P 1'
#
loop_
_entity.id
_entity.type
_entity.pdbx_description
1 polymer ?
#
loop_
_entity_poly.entity_id
_entity_poly.type
_entity_poly.pdbx_seq_one_letter_code
_entity_poly.pdbx_strand_id
1 'polypeptide(L)'
;MPWFGCLKNLVAKCFCLKSDITCRLPSDLEMLEDAKTELYQAHNILSHIEEPDMLDWAIFNLRAAEEKYNFILRRIKRRGKGID
;
A
#
# COMPACT_ATOMS: atom_id res chain seq x y z
N MET A 1 -33.73 -29.69 -18.87
CA MET A 1 -32.86 -29.07 -17.86
C MET A 1 -32.25 -27.82 -18.48
N PRO A 2 -32.81 -26.62 -18.24
CA PRO A 2 -32.38 -25.38 -18.87
C PRO A 2 -31.22 -24.77 -18.07
N TRP A 3 -30.04 -24.69 -18.68
CA TRP A 3 -28.94 -23.91 -18.14
C TRP A 3 -29.18 -22.43 -18.45
N PHE A 4 -29.71 -21.71 -17.46
CA PHE A 4 -29.55 -20.26 -17.29
C PHE A 4 -28.04 -19.93 -17.36
N GLY A 5 -27.56 -18.76 -17.79
CA GLY A 5 -28.18 -17.48 -18.03
C GLY A 5 -27.04 -16.48 -18.24
N CYS A 6 -27.33 -15.42 -18.98
CA CYS A 6 -26.41 -14.33 -19.29
C CYS A 6 -25.96 -13.52 -18.04
N LEU A 7 -24.98 -12.64 -18.29
CA LEU A 7 -24.36 -11.63 -17.43
C LEU A 7 -23.21 -12.19 -16.54
N LYS A 8 -22.04 -11.56 -16.45
CA LYS A 8 -21.84 -10.13 -16.20
C LYS A 8 -20.52 -9.60 -16.76
N ASN A 9 -20.64 -8.41 -17.34
CA ASN A 9 -19.59 -7.43 -17.57
C ASN A 9 -18.86 -7.03 -16.27
N LEU A 10 -17.55 -6.85 -16.44
CA LEU A 10 -16.76 -5.68 -16.05
C LEU A 10 -16.70 -5.26 -14.57
N VAL A 11 -15.47 -5.27 -14.04
CA VAL A 11 -14.80 -4.33 -13.11
C VAL A 11 -13.89 -5.21 -12.23
N ALA A 12 -12.68 -5.52 -12.71
CA ALA A 12 -11.49 -4.75 -12.40
C ALA A 12 -11.31 -4.57 -10.88
N LYS A 13 -10.43 -5.38 -10.27
CA LYS A 13 -9.40 -5.02 -9.27
C LYS A 13 -9.01 -6.25 -8.42
N CYS A 14 -7.70 -6.43 -8.27
CA CYS A 14 -7.00 -7.39 -7.41
C CYS A 14 -6.85 -8.83 -7.92
N PHE A 15 -5.63 -9.15 -8.33
CA PHE A 15 -5.09 -10.50 -8.47
C PHE A 15 -4.93 -11.10 -7.06
N CYS A 16 -6.00 -11.67 -6.50
CA CYS A 16 -5.96 -12.41 -5.25
C CYS A 16 -5.83 -13.91 -5.56
N LEU A 17 -4.65 -14.48 -5.31
CA LEU A 17 -4.40 -15.91 -5.42
C LEU A 17 -4.97 -16.61 -4.17
N LYS A 18 -6.10 -17.30 -4.34
CA LYS A 18 -6.71 -18.36 -3.49
C LYS A 18 -6.36 -18.37 -1.99
N SER A 19 -7.18 -17.72 -1.18
CA SER A 19 -7.91 -18.28 -0.01
C SER A 19 -8.67 -17.14 0.65
N ASP A 20 -9.75 -17.45 1.35
CA ASP A 20 -10.81 -16.53 1.78
C ASP A 20 -10.31 -15.32 2.60
N ILE A 21 -9.98 -14.21 1.93
CA ILE A 21 -9.63 -12.94 2.57
C ILE A 21 -10.75 -11.96 2.30
N THR A 22 -11.52 -11.65 3.34
CA THR A 22 -12.47 -10.53 3.31
C THR A 22 -11.68 -9.23 3.12
N CYS A 23 -11.62 -8.73 1.89
CA CYS A 23 -10.87 -7.52 1.55
C CYS A 23 -11.67 -6.28 1.99
N ARG A 24 -11.60 -5.91 3.27
CA ARG A 24 -12.03 -4.55 3.69
C ARG A 24 -10.98 -3.55 3.26
N LEU A 25 -11.43 -2.39 2.75
CA LEU A 25 -10.53 -1.28 2.44
C LEU A 25 -9.97 -0.73 3.76
N PRO A 26 -8.64 -0.65 3.95
CA PRO A 26 -8.07 -0.10 5.16
C PRO A 26 -8.43 1.38 5.30
N SER A 27 -8.65 1.81 6.53
CA SER A 27 -8.84 3.22 6.89
C SER A 27 -7.58 4.03 6.61
N ASP A 28 -7.72 5.35 6.44
CA ASP A 28 -6.56 6.21 6.19
C ASP A 28 -5.54 6.16 7.35
N LEU A 29 -5.99 5.88 8.58
CA LEU A 29 -5.13 5.72 9.76
C LEU A 29 -4.35 4.40 9.72
N GLU A 30 -5.00 3.29 9.38
CA GLU A 30 -4.32 1.99 9.19
C GLU A 30 -3.26 2.10 8.08
N MET A 31 -3.62 2.72 6.95
CA MET A 31 -2.67 2.96 5.86
C MET A 31 -1.47 3.81 6.31
N LEU A 32 -1.67 4.77 7.22
CA LEU A 32 -0.61 5.62 7.74
C LEU A 32 0.34 4.83 8.65
N GLU A 33 -0.19 3.99 9.54
CA GLU A 33 0.65 3.15 10.41
C GLU A 33 1.41 2.09 9.62
N ASP A 34 0.80 1.52 8.57
CA ASP A 34 1.47 0.62 7.65
C ASP A 34 2.63 1.32 6.93
N ALA A 35 2.40 2.53 6.39
CA ALA A 35 3.45 3.29 5.70
C ALA A 35 4.59 3.72 6.64
N LYS A 36 4.26 4.02 7.91
CA LYS A 36 5.26 4.31 8.94
C LYS A 36 6.10 3.08 9.28
N THR A 37 5.47 1.92 9.38
CA THR A 37 6.15 0.63 9.61
C THR A 37 7.09 0.29 8.46
N GLU A 38 6.61 0.44 7.22
CA GLU A 38 7.41 0.23 6.00
C GLU A 38 8.60 1.19 5.93
N LEU A 39 8.40 2.47 6.30
CA LEU A 39 9.48 3.45 6.37
C LEU A 39 10.54 3.06 7.40
N TYR A 40 10.12 2.62 8.59
CA TYR A 40 11.05 2.11 9.61
C TYR A 40 11.84 0.89 9.12
N GLN A 41 11.17 -0.04 8.44
CA GLN A 41 11.84 -1.20 7.84
C GLN A 41 12.85 -0.80 6.77
N ALA A 42 12.52 0.16 5.90
CA ALA A 42 13.43 0.66 4.88
C ALA A 42 14.68 1.33 5.48
N HIS A 43 14.52 2.08 6.57
CA HIS A 43 15.66 2.60 7.34
C HIS A 43 16.54 1.48 7.90
N ASN A 44 15.94 0.45 8.47
CA ASN A 44 16.68 -0.69 9.01
C ASN A 44 17.45 -1.42 7.91
N ILE A 45 16.83 -1.66 6.76
CA ILE A 45 17.46 -2.28 5.59
C ILE A 45 18.70 -1.46 5.19
N LEU A 46 18.55 -0.15 4.97
CA LEU A 46 19.67 0.69 4.56
C LEU A 46 20.80 0.73 5.60
N SER A 47 20.46 0.65 6.88
CA SER A 47 21.43 0.71 7.98
C SER A 47 22.24 -0.58 8.19
N HIS A 48 21.72 -1.72 7.73
CA HIS A 48 22.31 -3.04 7.97
C HIS A 48 22.69 -3.77 6.67
N ILE A 49 22.56 -3.12 5.51
CA ILE A 49 22.91 -3.76 4.24
C ILE A 49 24.42 -3.91 4.13
N GLU A 50 24.89 -5.13 3.93
CA GLU A 50 26.31 -5.45 3.78
C GLU A 50 26.69 -5.56 2.29
N GLU A 51 25.71 -5.87 1.45
CA GLU A 51 25.85 -6.08 0.02
C GLU A 51 25.85 -4.73 -0.73
N PRO A 52 27.01 -4.28 -1.25
CA PRO A 52 27.12 -2.98 -1.91
C PRO A 52 26.25 -2.89 -3.18
N ASP A 53 26.06 -4.01 -3.88
CA ASP A 53 25.23 -4.07 -5.10
C ASP A 53 23.75 -3.79 -4.83
N MET A 54 23.31 -3.91 -3.57
CA MET A 54 21.93 -3.67 -3.15
C MET A 54 21.73 -2.27 -2.55
N LEU A 55 22.79 -1.47 -2.42
CA LEU A 55 22.73 -0.14 -1.81
C LEU A 55 21.78 0.79 -2.57
N ASP A 56 21.86 0.81 -3.90
CA ASP A 56 20.98 1.63 -4.74
C ASP A 56 19.52 1.25 -4.56
N TRP A 57 19.23 -0.05 -4.46
CA TRP A 57 17.89 -0.53 -4.15
C TRP A 57 17.44 -0.09 -2.75
N ALA A 58 18.30 -0.19 -1.73
CA ALA A 58 17.96 0.22 -0.36
C ALA A 58 17.66 1.72 -0.27
N ILE A 59 18.44 2.56 -0.96
CA ILE A 59 18.20 4.01 -1.07
C ILE A 59 16.87 4.27 -1.78
N PHE A 60 16.62 3.61 -2.90
CA PHE A 60 15.37 3.75 -3.64
C PHE A 60 14.17 3.34 -2.78
N ASN A 61 14.26 2.20 -2.09
CA ASN A 61 13.23 1.67 -1.21
C ASN A 61 12.89 2.65 -0.07
N LEU A 62 13.92 3.22 0.56
CA LEU A 62 13.74 4.23 1.60
C LEU A 62 12.98 5.45 1.08
N ARG A 63 13.41 6.01 -0.05
CA ARG A 63 12.75 7.17 -0.66
C ARG A 63 11.30 6.88 -1.05
N ALA A 64 11.04 5.69 -1.58
CA ALA A 64 9.69 5.26 -1.92
C ALA A 64 8.78 5.18 -0.67
N ALA A 65 9.29 4.61 0.42
CA ALA A 65 8.56 4.53 1.69
C ALA A 65 8.29 5.91 2.30
N GLU A 66 9.27 6.83 2.25
CA GLU A 66 9.12 8.22 2.69
C GLU A 66 8.02 8.94 1.90
N GLU A 67 8.04 8.84 0.56
CA GLU A 67 7.03 9.47 -0.28
C GLU A 67 5.64 8.88 -0.06
N LYS A 68 5.53 7.57 0.18
CA LYS A 68 4.27 6.91 0.53
C LYS A 68 3.70 7.46 1.84
N TYR A 69 4.52 7.53 2.89
CA TYR A 69 4.13 8.09 4.18
C TYR A 69 3.67 9.55 4.04
N ASN A 70 4.47 10.37 3.37
CA ASN A 70 4.16 11.77 3.11
C ASN A 70 2.86 11.95 2.31
N PHE A 71 2.64 11.12 1.29
CA PHE A 71 1.40 11.14 0.52
C PHE A 71 0.17 10.88 1.39
N ILE A 72 0.21 9.87 2.27
CA ILE A 72 -0.91 9.51 3.15
C ILE A 72 -1.17 10.62 4.17
N LEU A 73 -0.12 11.21 4.76
CA LEU A 73 -0.27 12.39 5.63
C LEU A 73 -0.94 13.56 4.91
N ARG A 74 -0.50 13.88 3.69
CA ARG A 74 -1.11 14.94 2.87
C ARG A 74 -2.58 14.63 2.55
N ARG A 75 -2.91 13.36 2.29
CA ARG A 75 -4.28 12.89 2.03
C ARG A 75 -5.19 13.05 3.26
N ILE A 76 -4.74 12.62 4.44
CA ILE A 76 -5.49 12.78 5.70
C ILE A 76 -5.73 14.25 6.00
N LYS A 77 -4.68 15.09 5.89
CA LYS A 77 -4.77 16.53 6.10
C LYS A 77 -5.77 17.20 5.16
N ARG A 78 -5.82 16.80 3.87
CA ARG A 78 -6.82 17.33 2.93
C ARG A 78 -8.25 16.94 3.31
N ARG A 79 -8.46 15.70 3.75
CA ARG A 79 -9.78 15.21 4.17
C ARG A 79 -10.26 15.88 5.46
N GLY A 80 -9.36 16.11 6.42
CA GLY A 80 -9.68 16.83 7.65
C GLY A 80 -9.91 18.33 7.48
N LYS A 81 -9.54 18.92 6.32
CA LYS A 81 -9.71 20.35 6.01
C LYS A 81 -10.98 20.66 5.20
N GLY A 82 -11.78 19.67 4.82
CA GLY A 82 -13.04 19.86 4.08
C GLY A 82 -14.29 19.77 4.96
N ILE A 83 -14.24 20.37 6.15
CA ILE A 83 -15.39 20.59 7.03
C ILE A 83 -15.48 22.11 7.23
N ASP A 84 -16.09 22.75 6.26
CA ASP A 84 -16.57 24.13 6.26
C ASP A 84 -17.98 24.15 5.65
#